data_AF-A0A7S3ZH44-F1
#
_entry.id   AF-A0A7S3ZH44-F1
#
_cell.length_a   1.000
_cell.length_b   1.000
_cell.length_c   1.000
_cell.angle_alpha   90.00
_cell.angle_beta   90.00
_cell.angle_gamma   90.00
#
_symmetry.space_group_name_H-M   'P 1'
#
loop_
_entity.id
_entity.type
_entity.pdbx_description
1 polymer ?
#
loop_
_entity_poly.entity_id
_entity_poly.type
_entity_poly.pdbx_seq_one_letter_code
_entity_poly.pdbx_strand_id
1 'polypeptide(L)'
;EKHREKGRQKSAGDPEGDDWTPQIDVLNDVAAQCKTSDDVKKAKALMFKLIHKIDRKTERRFVYNTFLKATANAGDIVEAQHCFNQMTSEGLELNARTYGKVIEACA
;
A
#
# COMPACT_ATOMS: atom_id res chain seq x y z
N GLU A 1 6.04 -17.91 15.59
CA GLU A 1 4.85 -18.41 14.87
C GLU A 1 4.90 -17.88 13.43
N LYS A 2 5.08 -18.80 12.47
CA LYS A 2 5.19 -18.65 11.01
C LYS A 2 5.42 -17.24 10.44
N HIS A 3 6.70 -16.86 10.33
CA HIS A 3 7.16 -15.90 9.31
C HIS A 3 6.83 -16.48 7.93
N ARG A 4 5.67 -16.09 7.38
CA ARG A 4 5.32 -16.37 6.00
C ARG A 4 5.86 -15.23 5.15
N GLU A 5 7.17 -15.27 4.91
CA GLU A 5 7.77 -14.58 3.75
C GLU A 5 7.13 -15.16 2.49
N LYS A 6 6.01 -14.56 2.07
CA LYS A 6 5.50 -14.78 0.73
C LYS A 6 6.51 -14.11 -0.19
N GLY A 7 7.33 -14.95 -0.81
CA GLY A 7 8.35 -14.57 -1.77
C GLY A 7 7.88 -13.46 -2.67
N ARG A 8 8.72 -12.43 -2.77
CA ARG A 8 8.66 -11.36 -3.76
C ARG A 8 8.46 -12.01 -5.13
N GLN A 9 7.23 -12.03 -5.65
CA GLN A 9 6.96 -12.46 -7.02
C GLN A 9 7.64 -11.45 -7.93
N LYS A 10 8.88 -11.77 -8.33
CA LYS A 10 9.61 -11.05 -9.35
C LYS A 10 8.83 -11.18 -10.66
N SER A 11 8.24 -10.08 -11.12
CA SER A 11 7.63 -9.97 -12.44
C SER A 11 8.38 -8.92 -13.23
N ALA A 12 8.55 -9.23 -14.52
CA ALA A 12 9.48 -8.66 -15.49
C ALA A 12 9.74 -7.14 -15.37
N GLY A 13 10.97 -6.80 -14.96
CA GLY A 13 11.50 -5.44 -14.88
C GLY A 13 12.19 -5.18 -13.55
N ASP A 14 13.27 -5.90 -13.22
CA ASP A 14 14.01 -5.70 -11.96
C ASP A 14 14.53 -4.24 -11.84
N PRO A 15 14.08 -3.46 -10.83
CA PRO A 15 14.50 -2.08 -10.60
C PRO A 15 15.62 -2.05 -9.54
N GLU A 16 16.72 -2.77 -9.78
CA GLU A 16 17.95 -2.53 -9.01
C GLU A 16 18.47 -1.12 -9.38
N GLY A 17 17.96 -0.07 -8.72
CA GLY A 17 18.43 1.31 -8.93
C GLY A 17 17.39 2.43 -8.71
N ASP A 18 16.13 2.11 -8.46
CA ASP A 18 15.11 3.14 -8.23
C ASP A 18 15.20 3.72 -6.79
N ASP A 19 15.40 5.04 -6.67
CA ASP A 19 15.60 5.81 -5.41
C ASP A 19 14.50 5.61 -4.34
N TRP A 20 13.33 5.12 -4.75
CA TRP A 20 12.17 4.91 -3.87
C TRP A 20 12.16 3.55 -3.15
N THR A 21 13.07 2.63 -3.50
CA THR A 21 13.10 1.26 -2.95
C THR A 21 13.19 1.21 -1.41
N PRO A 22 14.04 2.01 -0.73
CA PRO A 22 14.10 1.98 0.73
C PRO A 22 12.80 2.43 1.39
N GLN A 23 12.09 3.39 0.79
CA GLN A 23 10.87 3.94 1.37
C GLN A 23 9.68 2.97 1.25
N ILE A 24 9.64 2.14 0.21
CA ILE A 24 8.58 1.12 0.07
C ILE A 24 8.77 -0.02 1.08
N ASP A 25 10.00 -0.37 1.44
CA ASP A 25 10.27 -1.36 2.49
C ASP A 25 9.81 -0.85 3.86
N VAL A 26 10.08 0.43 4.17
CA VAL A 26 9.55 1.07 5.40
C VAL A 26 8.03 1.11 5.39
N LEU A 27 7.38 1.44 4.26
CA LEU A 27 5.92 1.42 4.17
C LEU A 27 5.34 0.01 4.38
N ASN A 28 5.99 -1.02 3.82
CA ASN A 28 5.58 -2.41 4.00
C ASN A 28 5.67 -2.85 5.46
N ASP A 29 6.72 -2.43 6.17
CA ASP A 29 6.93 -2.72 7.58
C ASP A 29 5.87 -2.04 8.46
N VAL A 30 5.66 -0.73 8.26
CA VAL A 30 4.60 0.02 8.93
C VAL A 30 3.24 -0.62 8.66
N ALA A 31 2.94 -0.97 7.42
CA ALA A 31 1.68 -1.63 7.07
C ALA A 31 1.50 -3.00 7.74
N ALA A 32 2.58 -3.76 7.95
CA ALA A 32 2.51 -5.05 8.64
C ALA A 32 2.21 -4.91 10.14
N GLN A 33 2.63 -3.81 10.76
CA GLN A 33 2.52 -3.58 12.20
C GLN A 33 1.42 -2.57 12.58
N CYS A 34 0.75 -1.99 11.59
CA CYS A 34 -0.27 -0.96 11.75
C CYS A 34 -1.43 -1.48 12.61
N LYS A 35 -1.66 -0.85 13.78
CA LYS A 35 -2.75 -1.22 14.72
C LYS A 35 -3.64 -0.04 15.09
N THR A 36 -3.22 1.17 14.75
CA THR A 36 -3.86 2.41 15.19
C THR A 36 -3.96 3.39 14.02
N SER A 37 -4.92 4.32 14.08
CA SER A 37 -5.02 5.41 13.10
C SER A 37 -3.76 6.29 13.04
N ASP A 38 -2.97 6.37 14.12
CA ASP A 38 -1.70 7.10 14.07
C ASP A 38 -0.64 6.40 13.23
N ASP A 39 -0.64 5.06 13.21
CA ASP A 39 0.22 4.30 12.30
C ASP A 39 -0.26 4.42 10.84
N VAL A 40 -1.58 4.51 10.63
CA VAL A 40 -2.15 4.82 9.30
C VAL A 40 -1.68 6.19 8.82
N LYS A 41 -1.64 7.22 9.68
CA LYS A 41 -1.10 8.54 9.29
C LYS A 41 0.37 8.47 8.86
N LYS A 42 1.20 7.68 9.56
CA LYS A 42 2.60 7.45 9.18
C LYS A 42 2.69 6.75 7.82
N ALA A 43 1.89 5.70 7.62
CA ALA A 43 1.81 4.97 6.35
C ALA A 43 1.36 5.90 5.20
N LYS A 44 0.38 6.77 5.44
CA LYS A 44 -0.12 7.76 4.48
C LYS A 44 0.97 8.75 4.07
N ALA A 45 1.75 9.25 5.03
CA ALA A 45 2.87 10.16 4.74
C ALA A 45 3.95 9.50 3.87
N LEU A 46 4.27 8.23 4.12
CA LEU A 46 5.20 7.45 3.29
C LEU A 46 4.62 7.18 1.89
N MET A 47 3.33 6.81 1.82
CA MET A 47 2.61 6.60 0.57
C MET A 47 2.67 7.85 -0.32
N PHE A 48 2.36 9.04 0.23
CA PHE A 48 2.45 10.30 -0.53
C PHE A 48 3.85 10.57 -1.06
N LYS A 49 4.89 10.38 -0.24
CA LYS A 49 6.28 10.53 -0.68
C LYS A 49 6.63 9.60 -1.85
N LEU A 50 6.14 8.37 -1.82
CA LEU A 50 6.39 7.37 -2.85
C LEU A 50 5.64 7.67 -4.16
N ILE A 51 4.34 8.01 -4.10
CA ILE A 51 3.56 8.25 -5.33
C ILE A 51 4.07 9.47 -6.12
N HIS A 52 4.69 10.45 -5.45
CA HIS A 52 5.32 11.60 -6.10
C HIS A 52 6.64 11.26 -6.80
N LYS A 53 7.31 10.17 -6.39
CA LYS A 53 8.57 9.71 -7.00
C LYS A 53 8.39 8.66 -8.07
N ILE A 54 7.23 7.98 -8.08
CA ILE A 54 6.96 6.85 -8.97
C ILE A 54 6.07 7.34 -10.10
N ASP A 55 6.60 7.36 -11.33
CA ASP A 55 5.85 7.75 -12.53
C ASP A 55 4.97 6.62 -13.10
N ARG A 56 5.39 5.37 -12.90
CA ARG A 56 4.75 4.20 -13.50
C ARG A 56 3.52 3.80 -12.69
N LYS A 57 2.39 3.60 -13.40
CA LYS A 57 1.09 3.27 -12.78
C LYS A 57 1.10 1.93 -12.04
N THR A 58 1.85 0.94 -12.54
CA THR A 58 1.92 -0.41 -11.95
C THR A 58 2.56 -0.38 -10.56
N GLU A 59 3.59 0.42 -10.38
CA GLU A 59 4.34 0.60 -9.14
C GLU A 59 3.55 1.47 -8.16
N ARG A 60 2.88 2.54 -8.64
CA ARG A 60 1.93 3.30 -7.80
C ARG A 60 0.81 2.41 -7.26
N ARG A 61 0.26 1.51 -8.08
CA ARG A 61 -0.74 0.52 -7.66
C ARG A 61 -0.21 -0.35 -6.51
N PHE A 62 1.06 -0.74 -6.53
CA PHE A 62 1.66 -1.51 -5.43
C PHE A 62 1.69 -0.70 -4.12
N VAL A 63 2.14 0.56 -4.17
CA VAL A 63 2.17 1.48 -3.04
C VAL A 63 0.79 1.66 -2.39
N TYR A 64 -0.24 1.90 -3.21
CA TYR A 64 -1.62 2.04 -2.72
C TYR A 64 -2.16 0.76 -2.07
N ASN A 65 -1.89 -0.41 -2.65
CA ASN A 65 -2.30 -1.68 -2.05
C ASN A 65 -1.62 -1.93 -0.70
N THR A 66 -0.35 -1.53 -0.55
CA THR A 66 0.34 -1.59 0.74
C THR A 66 -0.30 -0.64 1.75
N PHE A 67 -0.66 0.58 1.35
CA PHE A 67 -1.39 1.49 2.23
C PHE A 67 -2.76 0.92 2.66
N LEU A 68 -3.52 0.33 1.72
CA LEU A 68 -4.79 -0.34 2.04
C LEU A 68 -4.62 -1.52 3.01
N LYS A 69 -3.47 -2.20 3.00
CA LYS A 69 -3.17 -3.20 4.03
C LYS A 69 -2.98 -2.54 5.40
N ALA A 70 -2.35 -1.38 5.48
CA ALA A 70 -2.18 -0.65 6.73
C ALA A 70 -3.53 -0.20 7.30
N THR A 71 -4.41 0.34 6.46
CA THR A 71 -5.77 0.75 6.87
C THR A 71 -6.61 -0.45 7.30
N ALA A 72 -6.52 -1.58 6.57
CA ALA A 72 -7.21 -2.81 6.94
C ALA A 72 -6.76 -3.35 8.31
N ASN A 73 -5.45 -3.37 8.56
CA ASN A 73 -4.92 -3.86 9.83
C ASN A 73 -5.30 -2.98 11.03
N ALA A 74 -5.49 -1.67 10.81
CA ALA A 74 -5.91 -0.72 11.85
C ALA A 74 -7.44 -0.55 11.95
N GLY A 75 -8.23 -1.15 11.06
CA GLY A 75 -9.67 -0.91 10.96
C GLY A 75 -10.05 0.53 10.56
N ASP A 76 -9.15 1.25 9.86
CA ASP A 76 -9.37 2.65 9.48
C ASP A 76 -10.11 2.74 8.14
N ILE A 77 -11.42 2.62 8.21
CA ILE A 77 -12.32 2.64 7.05
C ILE A 77 -12.25 3.95 6.28
N VAL A 78 -12.15 5.07 7.00
CA VAL A 78 -12.19 6.41 6.40
C VAL A 78 -11.00 6.58 5.45
N GLU A 79 -9.81 6.23 5.93
CA GLU A 79 -8.60 6.30 5.11
C GLU A 79 -8.57 5.23 4.02
N ALA A 80 -9.13 4.05 4.27
CA ALA A 80 -9.28 3.01 3.23
C ALA A 80 -10.16 3.49 2.07
N GLN A 81 -11.29 4.12 2.37
CA GLN A 81 -12.23 4.63 1.37
C GLN A 81 -11.63 5.83 0.60
N HIS A 82 -10.94 6.74 1.28
CA HIS A 82 -10.23 7.82 0.61
C HIS A 82 -9.16 7.30 -0.35
N CYS A 83 -8.38 6.30 0.08
CA CYS A 83 -7.39 5.66 -0.78
C CYS A 83 -8.05 5.03 -2.03
N PHE A 84 -9.13 4.28 -1.84
CA PHE A 84 -9.87 3.67 -2.93
C PHE A 84 -10.35 4.71 -3.96
N ASN A 85 -10.97 5.80 -3.49
CA ASN A 85 -11.41 6.89 -4.35
C ASN A 85 -10.25 7.55 -5.10
N GLN A 86 -9.11 7.74 -4.44
CA GLN A 86 -7.91 8.32 -5.05
C GLN A 86 -7.37 7.41 -6.16
N MET A 87 -7.26 6.10 -5.92
CA MET A 87 -6.87 5.12 -6.94
C MET A 87 -7.80 5.13 -8.16
N THR A 88 -9.13 5.23 -7.93
CA THR A 88 -10.11 5.35 -9.02
C THR A 88 -9.91 6.65 -9.80
N SER A 89 -9.70 7.77 -9.12
CA SER A 89 -9.49 9.08 -9.76
C SER A 89 -8.23 9.14 -10.63
N GLU A 90 -7.18 8.41 -10.26
CA GLU A 90 -5.94 8.28 -11.03
C GLU A 90 -6.05 7.30 -12.21
N GLY A 91 -7.21 6.64 -12.36
CA GLY A 91 -7.42 5.60 -13.37
C GLY A 91 -6.46 4.43 -13.20
N LEU A 92 -6.19 4.03 -11.95
CA LEU A 92 -5.46 2.81 -11.63
C LEU A 92 -6.44 1.63 -11.68
N GLU A 93 -6.06 0.52 -12.32
CA GLU A 93 -6.89 -0.68 -12.25
C GLU A 93 -6.94 -1.20 -10.81
N LEU A 94 -8.15 -1.21 -10.27
CA LEU A 94 -8.48 -1.80 -9.00
C LEU A 94 -8.70 -3.30 -9.21
N ASN A 95 -7.94 -4.14 -8.51
CA ASN A 95 -8.10 -5.59 -8.61
C ASN A 95 -9.02 -6.09 -7.48
N ALA A 96 -9.54 -7.32 -7.61
CA ALA A 96 -10.36 -7.96 -6.55
C ALA A 96 -9.69 -7.94 -5.16
N ARG A 97 -8.36 -7.98 -5.12
CA ARG A 97 -7.55 -7.84 -3.91
C ARG A 97 -7.71 -6.48 -3.23
N THR A 98 -7.82 -5.41 -4.00
CA THR A 98 -8.01 -4.04 -3.52
C THR A 98 -9.38 -3.89 -2.85
N TYR A 99 -10.43 -4.43 -3.49
CA TYR A 99 -11.77 -4.48 -2.91
C TYR A 99 -11.81 -5.30 -1.61
N GLY A 100 -11.18 -6.48 -1.59
CA GLY A 100 -11.10 -7.32 -0.40
C GLY A 100 -10.46 -6.59 0.79
N LYS A 101 -9.43 -5.76 0.53
CA LYS A 101 -8.76 -4.96 1.56
C LYS A 101 -9.62 -3.84 2.14
N VAL A 102 -10.40 -3.16 1.28
CA VAL A 102 -11.35 -2.15 1.76
C VAL A 102 -12.43 -2.81 2.62
N ILE A 103 -12.94 -3.98 2.22
CA ILE A 103 -13.90 -4.74 3.01
C ILE A 103 -13.29 -5.21 4.35
N GLU A 104 -12.05 -5.71 4.34
CA GLU A 104 -11.33 -6.08 5.58
C GLU A 104 -11.17 -4.90 6.53
N ALA A 105 -10.95 -3.68 6.03
CA ALA A 105 -10.88 -2.49 6.88
C ALA A 105 -12.22 -2.14 7.53
N CYS A 106 -13.34 -2.57 6.92
CA CYS A 106 -14.70 -2.34 7.41
C CYS A 106 -15.22 -3.39 8.40
N ALA A 107 -14.51 -4.50 8.57
CA ALA A 107 -14.93 -5.63 9.39
C ALA A 107 -14.31 -5.56 10.79
#